data_AF-A0A3E2TJH3-F1
#
_entry.id   AF-A0A3E2TJH3-F1
#
_cell.length_a   1.000
_cell.length_b   1.000
_cell.length_c   1.000
_cell.angle_alpha   90.00
_cell.angle_beta   90.00
_cell.angle_gamma   90.00
#
_symmetry.space_group_name_H-M   'P 1'
#
loop_
_entity.id
_entity.type
_entity.pdbx_description
1 polymer ?
#
loop_
_entity_poly.entity_id
_entity_poly.type
_entity_poly.pdbx_seq_one_letter_code
_entity_poly.pdbx_strand_id
1 'polypeptide(L)'
;MNEINKSEFKDTESVKKLVSRYNISALLFALGIFIIIVAIIPYFFIKNENITNKILPSLIILAVGVILIVTGKIRMGKIQENVDGKYTVAAFEYIDLQRKSYNKIFRKDLVIGILLMILIPFIYFLVTNNANYMANKTAKYLYSILLLLLGVALFMITYSKGKKDAYKILG
;
A
#
# COMPACT_ATOMS: atom_id res chain seq x y z
N MET A 1 12.10 38.22 29.15
CA MET A 1 11.61 37.66 27.87
C MET A 1 11.77 36.15 28.01
N ASN A 2 10.68 35.42 28.25
CA ASN A 2 10.71 34.02 28.70
C ASN A 2 11.21 33.11 27.58
N GLU A 3 12.41 32.56 27.75
CA GLU A 3 12.79 31.29 27.14
C GLU A 3 11.89 30.22 27.75
N ILE A 4 10.79 29.93 27.05
CA ILE A 4 9.99 28.74 27.35
C ILE A 4 10.93 27.56 27.10
N ASN A 5 11.40 26.94 28.19
CA ASN A 5 12.12 25.68 28.19
C ASN A 5 11.36 24.67 27.33
N LYS A 6 11.72 24.59 26.05
CA LYS A 6 11.27 23.51 25.18
C LYS A 6 12.00 22.28 25.67
N SER A 7 11.27 21.43 26.40
CA SER A 7 11.68 20.08 26.73
C SER A 7 12.41 19.45 25.54
N GLU A 8 13.63 18.96 25.76
CA GLU A 8 14.39 18.20 24.76
C GLU A 8 13.68 16.90 24.35
N PHE A 9 12.70 16.47 25.16
CA PHE A 9 11.94 15.24 24.96
C PHE A 9 10.69 15.49 24.11
N LYS A 10 10.52 14.66 23.08
CA LYS A 10 9.31 14.57 22.25
C LYS A 10 8.15 14.00 23.06
N ASP A 11 7.03 14.71 23.04
CA ASP A 11 5.77 14.37 23.71
C ASP A 11 4.88 13.43 22.89
N THR A 12 3.76 13.00 23.46
CA THR A 12 2.83 12.08 22.77
C THR A 12 2.20 12.72 21.51
N GLU A 13 2.01 14.04 21.47
CA GLU A 13 1.43 14.72 20.31
C GLU A 13 2.40 14.76 19.12
N SER A 14 3.68 15.02 19.36
CA SER A 14 4.70 14.96 18.31
C SER A 14 4.86 13.55 17.75
N VAL A 15 4.77 12.51 18.58
CA VAL A 15 4.73 11.10 18.12
C VAL A 15 3.53 10.85 17.21
N LYS A 16 2.32 11.27 17.61
CA LYS A 16 1.11 11.11 16.78
C LYS A 16 1.26 11.79 15.42
N LYS A 17 1.79 13.01 15.39
CA LYS A 17 2.04 13.77 14.14
C LYS A 17 3.05 13.05 13.25
N LEU A 18 4.14 12.52 13.82
CA LEU A 18 5.16 11.79 13.08
C LEU A 18 4.61 10.50 12.48
N VAL A 19 3.93 9.68 13.28
CA VAL A 19 3.26 8.45 12.82
C VAL A 19 2.27 8.76 11.70
N SER A 20 1.46 9.80 11.85
CA SER A 20 0.49 10.20 10.82
C SER A 20 1.17 10.57 9.50
N ARG A 21 2.23 11.40 9.54
CA ARG A 21 3.01 11.77 8.34
C ARG A 21 3.66 10.56 7.67
N TYR A 22 4.20 9.64 8.46
CA TYR A 22 4.78 8.41 7.93
C TYR A 22 3.71 7.53 7.28
N ASN A 23 2.56 7.34 7.93
CA ASN A 23 1.44 6.57 7.42
C ASN A 23 0.87 7.16 6.12
N ILE A 24 0.75 8.48 6.01
CA ILE A 24 0.33 9.15 4.77
C ILE A 24 1.35 8.90 3.64
N SER A 25 2.63 8.98 3.95
CA SER A 25 3.69 8.74 2.97
C SER A 25 3.73 7.28 2.51
N ALA A 26 3.52 6.35 3.45
CA ALA A 26 3.34 4.93 3.18
C ALA A 26 2.10 4.64 2.33
N LEU A 27 1.00 5.36 2.60
CA LEU A 27 -0.22 5.25 1.83
C LEU A 27 -0.01 5.73 0.39
N LEU A 28 0.69 6.84 0.16
CA LEU A 28 1.04 7.29 -1.19
C LEU A 28 1.87 6.24 -1.94
N PHE A 29 2.84 5.61 -1.26
CA PHE A 29 3.65 4.54 -1.83
C PHE A 29 2.79 3.31 -2.22
N ALA A 30 1.97 2.81 -1.29
CA ALA A 30 1.11 1.65 -1.53
C ALA A 30 0.05 1.92 -2.61
N LEU A 31 -0.52 3.12 -2.62
CA LEU A 31 -1.51 3.55 -3.60
C LEU A 31 -0.88 3.68 -5.00
N GLY A 32 0.39 4.09 -5.10
CA GLY A 32 1.15 4.06 -6.34
C GLY A 32 1.31 2.64 -6.91
N ILE A 33 1.59 1.64 -6.05
CA ILE A 33 1.65 0.22 -6.46
C ILE A 33 0.28 -0.26 -6.94
N PHE A 34 -0.79 0.09 -6.23
CA PHE A 34 -2.15 -0.27 -6.62
C PHE A 34 -2.53 0.32 -7.99
N ILE A 35 -2.22 1.59 -8.23
CA ILE A 35 -2.49 2.25 -9.51
C ILE A 35 -1.77 1.58 -10.67
N ILE A 36 -0.52 1.13 -10.49
CA ILE A 36 0.21 0.38 -11.53
C ILE A 36 -0.52 -0.90 -11.91
N ILE A 37 -1.11 -1.60 -10.94
CA ILE A 37 -1.83 -2.85 -11.19
C ILE A 37 -3.15 -2.58 -11.91
N VAL A 38 -3.85 -1.50 -11.51
CA VAL A 38 -5.09 -1.05 -12.17
C VAL A 38 -4.82 -0.52 -13.58
N ALA A 39 -3.63 0.02 -13.87
CA ALA A 39 -3.25 0.53 -15.19
C ALA A 39 -3.32 -0.52 -16.30
N ILE A 40 -3.32 -1.81 -15.95
CA ILE A 40 -3.41 -2.93 -16.89
C ILE A 40 -4.86 -3.14 -17.38
N ILE A 41 -5.86 -2.68 -16.61
CA ILE A 41 -7.29 -2.91 -16.91
C ILE A 41 -7.72 -2.24 -18.23
N PRO A 42 -7.44 -0.95 -18.50
CA PRO A 42 -7.83 -0.31 -19.76
C PRO A 42 -7.26 -1.01 -21.00
N TYR A 43 -6.02 -1.51 -20.92
CA TYR A 43 -5.39 -2.29 -21.98
C TYR A 43 -6.20 -3.54 -22.34
N PHE A 44 -6.79 -4.23 -21.36
CA PHE A 44 -7.61 -5.39 -21.63
C PHE A 44 -8.99 -5.01 -22.19
N PHE A 45 -9.62 -3.92 -21.74
CA PHE A 45 -11.01 -3.60 -22.10
C PHE A 45 -11.20 -2.83 -23.41
N ILE A 46 -10.27 -1.94 -23.77
CA ILE A 46 -10.42 -1.10 -24.97
C ILE A 46 -10.23 -1.96 -26.23
N LYS A 47 -11.35 -2.22 -26.93
CA LYS A 47 -11.38 -2.84 -28.26
C LYS A 47 -11.33 -1.74 -29.33
N ASN A 48 -10.19 -1.07 -29.43
CA ASN A 48 -9.95 -0.10 -30.50
C ASN A 48 -8.87 -0.67 -31.42
N GLU A 49 -9.05 -0.55 -32.74
CA GLU A 49 -8.09 -1.04 -33.74
C GLU A 49 -6.79 -0.23 -33.72
N ASN A 50 -6.87 1.04 -33.32
CA ASN A 50 -5.69 1.88 -33.15
C ASN A 50 -5.00 1.58 -31.82
N ILE A 51 -3.86 0.90 -31.90
CA ILE A 51 -3.00 0.50 -30.77
C ILE A 51 -2.68 1.69 -29.85
N THR A 52 -2.47 2.87 -30.42
CA THR A 52 -2.15 4.10 -29.66
C THR A 52 -3.25 4.47 -28.68
N ASN A 53 -4.51 4.41 -29.11
CA ASN A 53 -5.68 4.74 -28.27
C ASN A 53 -5.94 3.69 -27.17
N LYS A 54 -5.39 2.49 -27.32
CA LYS A 54 -5.49 1.40 -26.34
C LYS A 54 -4.39 1.45 -25.29
N ILE A 55 -3.17 1.83 -25.69
CA ILE A 55 -1.99 1.84 -24.81
C ILE A 55 -1.87 3.16 -24.04
N LEU A 56 -2.20 4.29 -24.67
CA LEU A 56 -1.98 5.62 -24.09
C LEU A 56 -2.65 5.82 -22.71
N PRO A 57 -3.93 5.42 -22.49
CA PRO A 57 -4.54 5.54 -21.16
C PRO A 57 -3.83 4.70 -20.09
N SER A 58 -3.36 3.51 -20.46
CA SER A 58 -2.64 2.60 -19.56
C SER A 58 -1.27 3.17 -19.18
N LEU A 59 -0.56 3.78 -20.14
CA LEU A 59 0.71 4.48 -19.90
C LEU A 59 0.55 5.69 -18.97
N ILE A 60 -0.50 6.50 -19.17
CA ILE A 60 -0.76 7.67 -18.32
C ILE A 60 -1.00 7.23 -16.87
N ILE A 61 -1.84 6.21 -16.65
CA ILE A 61 -2.14 5.70 -15.30
C ILE A 61 -0.87 5.09 -14.67
N LEU A 62 -0.06 4.36 -15.45
CA LEU A 62 1.20 3.80 -14.99
C LEU A 62 2.20 4.90 -14.55
N ALA A 63 2.32 5.99 -15.33
CA ALA A 63 3.17 7.13 -14.98
C ALA A 63 2.74 7.79 -13.65
N VAL A 64 1.43 7.98 -13.44
CA VAL A 64 0.89 8.49 -12.16
C VAL A 64 1.25 7.56 -11.01
N GLY A 65 1.12 6.25 -11.20
CA GLY A 65 1.51 5.25 -10.19
C GLY A 65 2.99 5.33 -9.80
N VAL A 66 3.87 5.47 -10.79
CA VAL A 66 5.33 5.61 -10.56
C VAL A 66 5.65 6.89 -9.79
N ILE A 67 5.04 8.02 -10.14
CA ILE A 67 5.26 9.31 -9.43
C ILE A 67 4.89 9.19 -7.94
N LEU A 68 3.80 8.49 -7.64
CA LEU A 68 3.34 8.29 -6.26
C LEU A 68 4.28 7.38 -5.46
N ILE A 69 4.81 6.31 -6.09
CA ILE A 69 5.82 5.42 -5.47
C ILE A 69 7.08 6.22 -5.12
N VAL A 70 7.61 6.99 -6.07
CA VAL A 70 8.85 7.76 -5.86
C VAL A 70 8.64 8.80 -4.76
N THR A 71 7.55 9.56 -4.83
CA THR A 71 7.23 10.60 -3.84
C THR A 71 7.02 10.01 -2.45
N GLY A 72 6.28 8.90 -2.34
CA GLY A 72 6.06 8.19 -1.08
C GLY A 72 7.36 7.70 -0.46
N LYS A 73 8.22 7.04 -1.26
CA LYS A 73 9.50 6.50 -0.81
C LYS A 73 10.45 7.59 -0.30
N ILE A 74 10.59 8.69 -1.03
CA ILE A 74 11.46 9.82 -0.62
C ILE A 74 10.96 10.42 0.70
N ARG A 75 9.65 10.64 0.85
CA ARG A 75 9.07 11.22 2.08
C ARG A 75 9.25 10.29 3.28
N MET A 76 9.08 8.98 3.11
CA MET A 76 9.32 8.00 4.18
C MET A 76 10.79 7.99 4.61
N GLY A 77 11.74 8.02 3.67
CA GLY A 77 13.17 8.08 3.97
C GLY A 77 13.54 9.32 4.80
N LYS A 78 13.07 10.50 4.38
CA LYS A 78 13.30 11.75 5.12
C LYS A 78 12.71 11.72 6.53
N ILE A 79 11.55 11.08 6.73
CA ILE A 79 10.96 10.98 8.07
C ILE A 79 11.82 10.08 8.95
N GLN A 80 12.32 8.96 8.40
CA GLN A 80 13.15 7.99 9.12
C GLN A 80 14.48 8.58 9.59
N GLU A 81 15.12 9.43 8.78
CA GLU A 81 16.36 10.15 9.15
C GLU A 81 16.17 11.16 10.31
N ASN A 82 14.93 11.65 10.53
CA ASN A 82 14.64 12.68 11.54
C ASN A 82 14.21 12.12 12.91
N VAL A 83 14.30 10.80 13.13
CA VAL A 83 13.69 10.15 14.29
C VAL A 83 14.59 10.14 15.54
N ASP A 84 15.88 10.45 15.43
CA ASP A 84 16.93 10.41 16.48
C ASP A 84 16.75 11.36 17.69
N GLY A 85 15.55 11.42 18.28
CA GLY A 85 15.23 12.23 19.45
C GLY A 85 14.79 11.39 20.65
N LYS A 86 15.02 11.89 21.86
CA LYS A 86 14.54 11.29 23.11
C LYS A 86 13.02 11.50 23.25
N TYR A 87 12.29 10.49 23.70
CA TYR A 87 10.84 10.55 23.93
C TYR A 87 10.52 10.62 25.43
N THR A 88 9.43 11.28 25.79
CA THR A 88 8.88 11.23 27.16
C THR A 88 8.36 9.83 27.49
N VAL A 89 8.29 9.48 28.78
CA VAL A 89 7.76 8.18 29.24
C VAL A 89 6.34 7.93 28.74
N ALA A 90 5.48 8.94 28.82
CA ALA A 90 4.10 8.86 28.32
C ALA A 90 4.02 8.63 26.80
N ALA A 91 4.95 9.20 26.03
CA ALA A 91 5.03 8.97 24.59
C ALA A 91 5.49 7.54 24.27
N PHE A 92 6.44 7.00 25.04
CA PHE A 92 6.93 5.64 24.89
C PHE A 92 5.85 4.59 25.24
N GLU A 93 5.12 4.80 26.33
CA GLU A 93 4.00 3.93 26.72
C GLU A 93 2.89 3.93 25.65
N TYR A 94 2.58 5.10 25.09
CA TYR A 94 1.67 5.21 23.96
C TYR A 94 2.15 4.41 22.73
N ILE A 95 3.44 4.47 22.40
CA ILE A 95 4.03 3.69 21.30
C ILE A 95 3.88 2.19 21.55
N ASP A 96 4.18 1.70 22.75
CA ASP A 96 4.11 0.27 23.06
C ASP A 96 2.66 -0.26 23.03
N LEU A 97 1.71 0.48 23.60
CA LEU A 97 0.28 0.14 23.55
C LEU A 97 -0.23 0.08 22.10
N GLN A 98 0.13 1.08 21.28
CA GLN A 98 -0.24 1.09 19.88
C GLN A 98 0.44 -0.04 19.09
N ARG A 99 1.71 -0.33 19.35
CA ARG A 99 2.47 -1.42 18.71
C ARG A 99 1.81 -2.78 18.96
N LYS A 100 1.35 -3.03 20.19
CA LYS A 100 0.63 -4.27 20.57
C LYS A 100 -0.70 -4.41 19.84
N SER A 101 -1.49 -3.34 19.79
CA SER A 101 -2.76 -3.32 19.05
C SER A 101 -2.54 -3.52 17.55
N TYR A 102 -1.58 -2.77 17.00
CA TYR A 102 -1.26 -2.77 15.59
C TYR A 102 -0.74 -4.12 15.08
N ASN A 103 0.12 -4.81 15.84
CA ASN A 103 0.64 -6.12 15.48
C ASN A 103 -0.44 -7.20 15.29
N LYS A 104 -1.62 -7.04 15.91
CA LYS A 104 -2.77 -7.95 15.68
C LYS A 104 -3.43 -7.66 14.33
N ILE A 105 -3.67 -6.38 14.02
CA ILE A 105 -4.26 -5.94 12.75
C ILE A 105 -3.34 -6.32 11.57
N PHE A 106 -2.04 -6.03 11.69
CA PHE A 106 -1.02 -6.39 10.71
C PHE A 106 -1.07 -7.87 10.31
N ARG A 107 -1.12 -8.76 11.32
CA ARG A 107 -1.18 -10.21 11.10
C ARG A 107 -2.42 -10.61 10.32
N LYS A 108 -3.58 -10.04 10.65
CA LYS A 108 -4.84 -10.34 9.95
C LYS A 108 -4.77 -9.90 8.48
N ASP A 109 -4.38 -8.67 8.21
CA ASP A 109 -4.34 -8.12 6.84
C ASP A 109 -3.29 -8.84 5.98
N LEU A 110 -2.14 -9.20 6.57
CA LEU A 110 -1.08 -9.95 5.89
C LEU A 110 -1.51 -11.38 5.56
N VAL A 111 -2.21 -12.06 6.47
CA VAL A 111 -2.75 -13.40 6.22
C VAL A 111 -3.77 -13.36 5.08
N ILE A 112 -4.69 -12.40 5.07
CA ILE A 112 -5.67 -12.24 4.00
C ILE A 112 -4.97 -11.96 2.65
N GLY A 113 -3.99 -11.05 2.64
CA GLY A 113 -3.24 -10.71 1.43
C GLY A 113 -2.46 -11.90 0.85
N ILE A 114 -1.78 -12.69 1.69
CA ILE A 114 -1.05 -13.90 1.25
C ILE A 114 -2.04 -14.95 0.73
N LEU A 115 -3.15 -15.16 1.44
CA LEU A 115 -4.18 -16.11 1.03
C LEU A 115 -4.73 -15.76 -0.36
N LEU A 116 -5.01 -14.48 -0.62
CA LEU A 116 -5.43 -13.99 -1.93
C LEU A 116 -4.35 -14.19 -3.01
N MET A 117 -3.07 -13.93 -2.71
CA MET A 117 -1.97 -14.16 -3.67
C MET A 117 -1.83 -15.63 -4.10
N ILE A 118 -2.22 -16.58 -3.25
CA ILE A 118 -2.22 -18.02 -3.58
C ILE A 118 -3.50 -18.42 -4.31
N LEU A 119 -4.66 -17.93 -3.85
CA LEU A 119 -5.96 -18.26 -4.43
C LEU A 119 -6.14 -17.73 -5.86
N ILE A 120 -5.64 -16.53 -6.17
CA ILE A 120 -5.83 -15.91 -7.49
C ILE A 120 -5.20 -16.74 -8.62
N PRO A 121 -3.92 -17.16 -8.56
CA PRO A 121 -3.32 -18.06 -9.53
C PRO A 121 -4.04 -19.41 -9.60
N PHE A 122 -4.50 -19.92 -8.47
CA PHE A 122 -5.21 -21.20 -8.41
C PHE A 122 -6.55 -21.14 -9.15
N ILE A 123 -7.35 -20.08 -8.92
CA ILE A 123 -8.60 -19.84 -9.64
C ILE A 123 -8.33 -19.62 -11.13
N TYR A 124 -7.29 -18.86 -11.48
CA TYR A 124 -6.89 -18.65 -12.88
C TYR A 124 -6.55 -19.98 -13.59
N PHE A 125 -5.78 -20.85 -12.94
CA PHE A 125 -5.42 -22.17 -13.45
C PHE A 125 -6.66 -23.06 -13.63
N LEU A 126 -7.57 -23.08 -12.65
CA LEU A 126 -8.81 -23.85 -12.73
C LEU A 126 -9.72 -23.39 -13.89
N VAL A 127 -9.84 -22.08 -14.09
CA VAL A 127 -10.66 -21.52 -15.18
C VAL A 127 -10.04 -21.80 -16.54
N THR A 128 -8.72 -21.69 -16.67
CA THR A 128 -8.00 -21.89 -17.93
C THR A 128 -8.03 -23.36 -18.36
N ASN A 129 -7.93 -24.31 -17.43
CA ASN A 129 -7.92 -25.74 -17.76
C ASN A 129 -9.32 -26.36 -17.92
N ASN A 130 -10.37 -25.75 -17.35
CA ASN A 130 -11.76 -26.20 -17.52
C ASN A 130 -12.51 -25.45 -18.64
N ALA A 131 -11.78 -24.91 -19.62
CA ALA A 131 -12.27 -23.97 -20.65
C ALA A 131 -13.44 -24.47 -21.53
N ASN A 132 -13.86 -25.73 -21.42
CA ASN A 132 -15.04 -26.24 -22.13
C ASN A 132 -16.38 -25.67 -21.61
N TYR A 133 -16.42 -25.02 -20.44
CA TYR A 133 -17.66 -24.57 -19.80
C TYR A 133 -17.87 -23.04 -19.76
N MET A 134 -16.90 -22.23 -20.17
CA MET A 134 -17.04 -20.76 -20.14
C MET A 134 -16.95 -20.14 -21.53
N ALA A 135 -17.95 -19.33 -21.89
CA ALA A 135 -17.91 -18.53 -23.11
C ALA A 135 -16.69 -17.59 -23.09
N ASN A 136 -15.99 -17.46 -24.22
CA ASN A 136 -14.78 -16.63 -24.35
C ASN A 136 -14.97 -15.17 -23.89
N LYS A 137 -16.20 -14.64 -23.98
CA LYS A 137 -16.51 -13.27 -23.50
C LYS A 137 -16.52 -13.18 -21.97
N THR A 138 -17.03 -14.17 -21.25
CA THR A 138 -17.10 -14.18 -19.78
C THR A 138 -15.74 -14.37 -19.11
N ALA A 139 -14.86 -15.18 -19.72
CA ALA A 139 -13.50 -15.39 -19.21
C ALA A 139 -12.69 -14.08 -19.12
N LYS A 140 -12.88 -13.17 -20.07
CA LYS A 140 -12.20 -11.86 -20.10
C LYS A 140 -12.53 -10.97 -18.89
N TYR A 141 -13.80 -10.94 -18.47
CA TYR A 141 -14.21 -10.17 -17.30
C TYR A 141 -13.64 -10.79 -16.02
N LEU A 142 -13.64 -12.12 -15.94
CA LEU A 142 -13.11 -12.85 -14.79
C LEU A 142 -11.60 -12.65 -14.60
N TYR A 143 -10.81 -12.67 -15.67
CA TYR A 143 -9.38 -12.34 -15.61
C TYR A 143 -9.13 -10.92 -15.12
N SER A 144 -9.97 -9.98 -15.54
CA SER A 144 -9.84 -8.58 -15.09
C SER A 144 -10.16 -8.42 -13.60
N ILE A 145 -11.18 -9.15 -13.11
CA ILE A 145 -11.51 -9.21 -11.68
C ILE A 145 -10.37 -9.84 -10.87
N LEU A 146 -9.78 -10.94 -11.37
CA LEU A 146 -8.63 -11.58 -10.73
C LEU A 146 -7.43 -10.64 -10.63
N LEU A 147 -7.17 -9.85 -11.69
CA LEU A 147 -6.09 -8.87 -11.73
C LEU A 147 -6.34 -7.71 -10.75
N LEU A 148 -7.59 -7.25 -10.65
CA LEU A 148 -8.01 -6.27 -9.63
C LEU A 148 -7.81 -6.83 -8.21
N LEU A 149 -8.25 -8.06 -7.95
CA LEU A 149 -8.07 -8.73 -6.65
C LEU A 149 -6.59 -8.89 -6.30
N LEU A 150 -5.73 -9.15 -7.29
CA LEU A 150 -4.28 -9.20 -7.10
C LEU A 150 -3.75 -7.82 -6.69
N GLY A 151 -4.27 -6.76 -7.31
CA GLY A 151 -4.05 -5.37 -6.92
C GLY A 151 -4.40 -5.09 -5.47
N VAL A 152 -5.59 -5.51 -5.05
CA VAL A 152 -6.07 -5.35 -3.68
C VAL A 152 -5.21 -6.16 -2.69
N ALA A 153 -4.82 -7.39 -3.03
CA ALA A 153 -3.96 -8.21 -2.20
C ALA A 153 -2.57 -7.58 -2.00
N LEU A 154 -1.96 -7.10 -3.09
CA LEU A 154 -0.69 -6.39 -3.03
C LEU A 154 -0.80 -5.07 -2.26
N PHE A 155 -1.91 -4.35 -2.41
CA PHE A 155 -2.21 -3.16 -1.62
C PHE A 155 -2.33 -3.46 -0.12
N MET A 156 -3.07 -4.52 0.27
CA MET A 156 -3.19 -4.93 1.67
C MET A 156 -1.83 -5.28 2.27
N ILE A 157 -0.99 -6.03 1.56
CA ILE A 157 0.35 -6.41 2.04
C ILE A 157 1.26 -5.17 2.20
N THR A 158 1.27 -4.29 1.21
CA THR A 158 2.13 -3.10 1.21
C THR A 158 1.68 -2.07 2.25
N TYR A 159 0.37 -1.83 2.39
CA TYR A 159 -0.18 -0.95 3.41
C TYR A 159 0.00 -1.48 4.83
N SER A 160 -0.20 -2.79 5.01
CA SER A 160 0.07 -3.47 6.29
C SER A 160 1.54 -3.30 6.70
N LYS A 161 2.50 -3.34 5.77
CA LYS A 161 3.90 -2.98 6.11
C LYS A 161 4.05 -1.53 6.57
N GLY A 162 3.44 -0.58 5.85
CA GLY A 162 3.54 0.85 6.15
C GLY A 162 3.19 1.24 7.60
N LYS A 163 2.07 0.72 8.10
CA LYS A 163 1.68 0.98 9.51
C LYS A 163 2.58 0.27 10.52
N LYS A 164 3.21 -0.87 10.18
CA LYS A 164 4.16 -1.59 11.06
C LYS A 164 5.46 -0.82 11.22
N ASP A 165 5.97 -0.35 10.09
CA ASP A 165 7.27 0.28 10.02
C ASP A 165 7.27 1.64 10.74
N ALA A 166 6.15 2.38 10.69
CA ALA A 166 5.97 3.63 11.44
C ALA A 166 6.29 3.51 12.95
N TYR A 167 5.75 2.48 13.60
CA TYR A 167 5.99 2.24 15.03
C TYR A 167 7.31 1.52 15.31
N LYS A 168 7.86 0.80 14.33
CA LYS A 168 9.20 0.18 14.46
C LYS A 168 10.31 1.22 14.44
N ILE A 169 10.14 2.29 13.67
CA ILE A 169 11.13 3.37 13.60
C ILE A 169 11.16 4.17 14.92
N LEU A 170 10.07 4.17 15.70
CA LEU A 170 9.94 4.94 16.93
C LEU A 170 10.37 4.22 18.22
N GLY A 171 10.62 2.92 18.20
CA GLY A 171 10.98 2.15 19.39
C GLY A 171 11.68 0.84 19.09
#